data_AF-A0A1G9DDP8-F1
#
_entry.id   AF-A0A1G9DDP8-F1
#
_cell.length_a   1.000
_cell.length_b   1.000
_cell.length_c   1.000
_cell.angle_alpha   90.00
_cell.angle_beta   90.00
_cell.angle_gamma   90.00
#
_symmetry.space_group_name_H-M   'P 1'
#
loop_
_entity.id
_entity.type
_entity.pdbx_description
1 polymer ?
#
loop_
_entity_poly.entity_id
_entity_poly.type
_entity_poly.pdbx_seq_one_letter_code
_entity_poly.pdbx_strand_id
1 'polypeptide(L)'
;MSTAIDPHGDGATITLYRLHGCPYCELVVRRLERYDVPYRSRFVAGEHSRRNAVARASGTRSVPVVIDHERGVTMPESGRILEYLDRTYGDGVVDEKTASDGFDLVEFAPSAHPTEGDQAPDFTRPLVSEEYWKDTALSDLVARDGRVLLVFYPLNWGGKSVYWWDEIREREWGNELTVVGVGISQPFDHQRFIERRGLEHSLYSDPGNGVAERYDVVHDLDGMTGVSEPRPATFLIGDELTVDHAWVADEWPPSPPYDEIEANWTEQA
;
A
#
# COMPACT_ATOMS: atom_id res chain seq x y z
N MET A 1 16.40 -36.24 -26.83
CA MET A 1 15.16 -35.50 -26.52
C MET A 1 15.23 -35.17 -25.04
N SER A 2 15.65 -33.94 -24.72
CA SER A 2 15.75 -33.47 -23.34
C SER A 2 14.38 -32.91 -22.95
N THR A 3 13.70 -33.57 -22.03
CA THR A 3 12.46 -33.07 -21.43
C THR A 3 12.89 -32.03 -20.41
N ALA A 4 12.94 -30.75 -20.80
CA ALA A 4 13.01 -29.67 -19.82
C ALA A 4 11.73 -29.77 -18.98
N ILE A 5 11.87 -30.06 -17.70
CA ILE A 5 10.78 -29.93 -16.72
C ILE A 5 10.41 -28.45 -16.79
N ASP A 6 9.17 -28.15 -17.15
CA ASP A 6 8.62 -26.81 -16.99
C ASP A 6 8.68 -26.50 -15.49
N PRO A 7 9.52 -25.55 -15.02
CA PRO A 7 9.64 -25.23 -13.60
C PRO A 7 8.34 -24.65 -13.02
N HIS A 8 7.36 -24.37 -13.89
CA HIS A 8 6.04 -23.87 -13.55
C HIS A 8 4.91 -24.94 -13.65
N GLY A 9 5.27 -26.21 -13.86
CA GLY A 9 4.34 -27.35 -14.04
C GLY A 9 4.17 -28.26 -12.81
N ASP A 10 3.23 -29.22 -12.95
CA ASP A 10 2.55 -30.11 -11.97
C ASP A 10 3.36 -30.81 -10.83
N GLY A 11 4.67 -30.57 -10.70
CA GLY A 11 5.53 -31.05 -9.62
C GLY A 11 5.99 -29.98 -8.62
N ALA A 12 5.64 -28.71 -8.84
CA ALA A 12 5.98 -27.61 -7.93
C ALA A 12 5.24 -27.72 -6.58
N THR A 13 6.00 -27.76 -5.47
CA THR A 13 5.46 -27.76 -4.11
C THR A 13 5.09 -26.36 -3.63
N ILE A 14 5.58 -25.31 -4.30
CA ILE A 14 5.20 -23.93 -4.03
C ILE A 14 4.12 -23.46 -5.00
N THR A 15 3.07 -22.84 -4.48
CA THR A 15 2.12 -22.02 -5.25
C THR A 15 2.33 -20.54 -4.91
N LEU A 16 2.61 -19.72 -5.92
CA LEU A 16 2.70 -18.27 -5.80
C LEU A 16 1.44 -17.61 -6.38
N TYR A 17 0.63 -16.97 -5.53
CA TYR A 17 -0.41 -16.06 -5.99
C TYR A 17 0.21 -14.73 -6.35
N ARG A 18 -0.04 -14.27 -7.57
CA ARG A 18 0.56 -13.03 -8.10
C ARG A 18 -0.37 -12.25 -9.00
N LEU A 19 -0.10 -10.96 -9.15
CA LEU A 19 -0.78 -10.08 -10.11
C LEU A 19 0.20 -9.72 -11.24
N HIS A 20 -0.32 -9.56 -12.47
CA HIS A 20 0.46 -9.06 -13.59
C HIS A 20 0.96 -7.63 -13.32
N GLY A 21 2.26 -7.39 -13.50
CA GLY A 21 2.88 -6.08 -13.26
C GLY A 21 3.06 -5.72 -11.79
N CYS A 22 2.83 -6.66 -10.86
CA CYS A 22 3.09 -6.42 -9.44
C CYS A 22 4.60 -6.53 -9.13
N PRO A 23 5.27 -5.45 -8.70
CA PRO A 23 6.72 -5.45 -8.48
C PRO A 23 7.16 -6.47 -7.42
N TYR A 24 6.41 -6.67 -6.33
CA TYR A 24 6.82 -7.67 -5.33
C TYR A 24 6.59 -9.10 -5.77
N CYS A 25 5.59 -9.33 -6.62
CA CYS A 25 5.44 -10.65 -7.21
C CYS A 25 6.69 -11.00 -8.03
N GLU A 26 7.26 -10.03 -8.74
CA GLU A 26 8.54 -10.21 -9.43
C GLU A 26 9.70 -10.42 -8.46
N LEU A 27 9.73 -9.76 -7.30
CA LEU A 27 10.78 -10.03 -6.29
C LEU A 27 10.76 -11.48 -5.82
N VAL A 28 9.57 -11.98 -5.46
CA VAL A 28 9.40 -13.36 -5.01
C VAL A 28 9.76 -14.34 -6.12
N VAL A 29 9.39 -14.04 -7.37
CA VAL A 29 9.75 -14.85 -8.54
C VAL A 29 11.26 -14.91 -8.73
N ARG A 30 11.94 -13.76 -8.75
CA ARG A 30 13.40 -13.70 -8.88
C ARG A 30 14.09 -14.48 -7.76
N ARG A 31 13.54 -14.45 -6.54
CA ARG A 31 14.08 -15.20 -5.41
C ARG A 31 13.89 -16.71 -5.57
N LEU A 32 12.70 -17.14 -5.99
CA LEU A 32 12.41 -18.55 -6.29
C LEU A 32 13.28 -19.08 -7.43
N GLU A 33 13.42 -18.32 -8.52
CA GLU A 33 14.29 -18.65 -9.66
C GLU A 33 15.76 -18.69 -9.25
N ARG A 34 16.23 -17.75 -8.42
CA ARG A 34 17.60 -17.72 -7.90
C ARG A 34 17.96 -18.97 -7.12
N TYR A 35 17.02 -19.47 -6.32
CA TYR A 35 17.21 -20.69 -5.52
C TYR A 35 16.83 -21.97 -6.26
N ASP A 36 16.55 -21.88 -7.56
CA ASP A 36 16.11 -23.01 -8.41
C ASP A 36 14.92 -23.77 -7.79
N VAL A 37 14.02 -23.04 -7.11
CA VAL A 37 12.84 -23.60 -6.46
C VAL A 37 11.69 -23.63 -7.45
N PRO A 38 11.17 -24.81 -7.83
CA PRO A 38 10.03 -24.90 -8.75
C PRO A 38 8.75 -24.38 -8.09
N TYR A 39 8.01 -23.55 -8.81
CA TYR A 39 6.80 -22.91 -8.28
C TYR A 39 5.71 -22.78 -9.36
N ARG A 40 4.46 -23.00 -8.96
CA ARG A 40 3.28 -22.75 -9.78
C ARG A 40 2.76 -21.34 -9.56
N SER A 41 2.67 -20.54 -10.63
CA SER A 41 2.00 -19.24 -10.56
C SER A 41 0.49 -19.36 -10.65
N ARG A 42 -0.23 -18.63 -9.79
CA ARG A 42 -1.68 -18.44 -9.86
C ARG A 42 -2.00 -16.95 -9.93
N PHE A 43 -2.44 -16.50 -11.10
CA PHE A 43 -2.75 -15.09 -11.31
C PHE A 43 -4.09 -14.70 -10.66
N VAL A 44 -4.13 -13.53 -10.02
CA VAL A 44 -5.34 -12.96 -9.39
C VAL A 44 -5.88 -11.77 -10.19
N ALA A 45 -7.11 -11.34 -9.86
CA ALA A 45 -7.72 -10.14 -10.45
C ALA A 45 -6.92 -8.86 -10.12
N GLY A 46 -7.01 -7.86 -11.00
CA GLY A 46 -6.42 -6.53 -10.78
C GLY A 46 -7.03 -5.84 -9.56
N GLU A 47 -8.35 -5.74 -9.57
CA GLU A 47 -9.18 -5.23 -8.47
C GLU A 47 -8.94 -6.05 -7.19
N HIS A 48 -8.51 -5.41 -6.09
CA HIS A 48 -8.16 -6.12 -4.85
C HIS A 48 -9.40 -6.77 -4.23
N SER A 49 -10.53 -6.05 -4.18
CA SER A 49 -11.85 -6.55 -3.74
C SER A 49 -12.27 -7.89 -4.39
N ARG A 50 -11.87 -8.15 -5.65
CA ARG A 50 -12.26 -9.36 -6.40
C ARG A 50 -11.33 -10.55 -6.20
N ARG A 51 -10.25 -10.43 -5.41
CA ARG A 51 -9.23 -11.47 -5.19
C ARG A 51 -9.67 -12.58 -4.21
N ASN A 52 -10.91 -13.03 -4.33
CA ASN A 52 -11.54 -14.01 -3.42
C ASN A 52 -10.82 -15.38 -3.39
N ALA A 53 -10.11 -15.74 -4.46
CA ALA A 53 -9.39 -17.01 -4.51
C ALA A 53 -8.17 -17.05 -3.57
N VAL A 54 -7.38 -15.98 -3.51
CA VAL A 54 -6.25 -15.86 -2.58
C VAL A 54 -6.76 -15.61 -1.17
N ALA A 55 -7.81 -14.80 -1.00
CA ALA A 55 -8.46 -14.57 0.30
C ALA A 55 -8.85 -15.87 1.01
N ARG A 56 -9.48 -16.81 0.29
CA ARG A 56 -9.83 -18.12 0.86
C ARG A 56 -8.62 -18.98 1.21
N ALA A 57 -7.49 -18.77 0.55
CA ALA A 57 -6.29 -19.59 0.72
C ALA A 57 -5.38 -19.06 1.84
N SER A 58 -5.31 -17.73 2.02
CA SER A 58 -4.37 -17.07 2.93
C SER A 58 -5.00 -16.17 3.99
N GLY A 59 -6.31 -15.95 3.94
CA GLY A 59 -7.00 -14.98 4.79
C GLY A 59 -6.84 -13.52 4.33
N THR A 60 -6.11 -13.25 3.25
CA THR A 60 -5.90 -11.89 2.71
C THR A 60 -6.05 -11.85 1.19
N ARG A 61 -6.49 -10.69 0.68
CA ARG A 61 -6.57 -10.37 -0.76
C ARG A 61 -5.27 -9.76 -1.29
N SER A 62 -4.32 -9.41 -0.43
CA SER A 62 -3.00 -8.92 -0.81
C SER A 62 -2.20 -10.00 -1.56
N VAL A 63 -1.36 -9.56 -2.49
CA VAL A 63 -0.41 -10.42 -3.20
C VAL A 63 0.95 -9.72 -3.25
N PRO A 64 2.07 -10.46 -3.20
CA PRO A 64 2.21 -11.91 -3.34
C PRO A 64 1.76 -12.73 -2.12
N VAL A 65 1.37 -13.98 -2.37
CA VAL A 65 1.21 -15.02 -1.34
C VAL A 65 1.92 -16.28 -1.79
N VAL A 66 2.77 -16.84 -0.93
CA VAL A 66 3.40 -18.15 -1.13
C VAL A 66 2.67 -19.19 -0.30
N ILE A 67 2.30 -20.31 -0.94
CA ILE A 67 1.90 -21.54 -0.25
C ILE A 67 2.93 -22.60 -0.55
N ASP A 68 3.69 -23.02 0.45
CA ASP A 68 4.57 -24.18 0.38
C ASP A 68 3.84 -25.40 0.94
N HIS A 69 3.39 -26.27 0.02
CA HIS A 69 2.65 -27.49 0.33
C HIS A 69 3.52 -28.56 1.01
N GLU A 70 4.84 -28.52 0.85
CA GLU A 70 5.76 -29.47 1.49
C GLU A 70 5.94 -29.15 2.98
N ARG A 71 6.03 -27.85 3.30
CA ARG A 71 6.26 -27.38 4.68
C ARG A 71 4.97 -26.96 5.41
N GLY A 72 3.83 -26.99 4.72
CA GLY A 72 2.53 -26.60 5.28
C GLY A 72 2.45 -25.11 5.62
N VAL A 73 3.15 -24.27 4.84
CA VAL A 73 3.28 -22.83 5.08
C VAL A 73 2.40 -22.07 4.10
N THR A 74 1.55 -21.17 4.62
CA THR A 74 0.89 -20.13 3.84
C THR A 74 1.40 -18.78 4.34
N MET A 75 2.02 -18.00 3.46
CA MET A 75 2.69 -16.77 3.83
C MET A 75 2.26 -15.63 2.92
N PRO A 76 1.46 -14.68 3.44
CA PRO A 76 1.32 -13.36 2.85
C PRO A 76 2.50 -12.45 3.23
N GLU A 77 2.51 -11.24 2.68
CA GLU A 77 3.52 -10.19 2.84
C GLU A 77 4.88 -10.49 2.19
N SER A 78 5.30 -9.60 1.28
CA SER A 78 6.51 -9.78 0.47
C SER A 78 7.76 -9.92 1.32
N GLY A 79 7.96 -9.10 2.34
CA GLY A 79 9.14 -9.18 3.21
C GLY A 79 9.26 -10.53 3.88
N ARG A 80 8.19 -10.99 4.53
CA ARG A 80 8.15 -12.29 5.19
C ARG A 80 8.39 -13.44 4.23
N ILE A 81 7.81 -13.36 3.03
CA ILE A 81 8.04 -14.35 1.97
C ILE A 81 9.53 -14.39 1.58
N LEU A 82 10.14 -13.23 1.33
CA LEU A 82 11.54 -13.14 0.93
C LEU A 82 12.48 -13.68 2.03
N GLU A 83 12.26 -13.28 3.29
CA GLU A 83 12.98 -13.82 4.46
C GLU A 83 12.82 -15.34 4.59
N TYR A 84 11.59 -15.83 4.40
CA TYR A 84 11.31 -17.26 4.43
C TYR A 84 12.08 -18.00 3.34
N LEU A 85 12.06 -17.48 2.11
CA LEU A 85 12.78 -18.08 1.00
C LEU A 85 14.29 -18.08 1.24
N ASP A 86 14.84 -16.98 1.77
CA ASP A 86 16.26 -16.87 2.11
C ASP A 86 16.67 -17.89 3.17
N ARG A 87 15.91 -17.97 4.26
CA ARG A 87 16.21 -18.90 5.36
C ARG A 87 16.04 -20.37 4.95
N THR A 88 15.11 -20.66 4.05
CA THR A 88 14.69 -22.04 3.75
C THR A 88 15.40 -22.62 2.54
N TYR A 89 15.69 -21.79 1.54
CA TYR A 89 16.24 -22.20 0.24
C TYR A 89 17.50 -21.43 -0.16
N GLY A 90 17.86 -20.36 0.56
CA GLY A 90 19.15 -19.71 0.40
C GLY A 90 20.24 -20.57 1.02
N ASP A 91 20.98 -21.31 0.19
CA ASP A 91 22.09 -22.22 0.54
C ASP A 91 23.31 -21.54 1.21
N GLY A 92 23.12 -20.52 2.06
CA GLY A 92 24.19 -19.79 2.75
C GLY A 92 25.01 -18.86 1.84
N VAL A 93 24.61 -18.67 0.58
CA VAL A 93 25.23 -17.72 -0.35
C VAL A 93 24.71 -16.32 -0.06
N VAL A 94 25.36 -15.62 0.87
CA VAL A 94 25.30 -14.15 0.95
C VAL A 94 26.29 -13.60 -0.09
N ASP A 95 25.82 -13.36 -1.31
CA ASP A 95 26.60 -12.56 -2.26
C ASP A 95 26.42 -11.07 -1.89
N GLU A 96 27.50 -10.40 -1.49
CA GLU A 96 27.49 -8.96 -1.18
C GLU A 96 27.05 -8.09 -2.38
N LYS A 97 27.00 -8.65 -3.60
CA LYS A 97 26.44 -8.00 -4.80
C LYS A 97 24.93 -8.12 -4.95
N THR A 98 24.22 -8.64 -3.96
CA THR A 98 22.76 -8.86 -3.99
C THR A 98 21.93 -7.57 -3.80
N ALA A 99 22.56 -6.44 -3.50
CA ALA A 99 21.88 -5.16 -3.28
C ALA A 99 21.56 -4.46 -4.61
N SER A 100 20.28 -4.26 -4.86
CA SER A 100 19.65 -3.41 -5.87
C SER A 100 19.61 -3.94 -7.31
N ASP A 101 18.68 -4.86 -7.55
CA ASP A 101 18.05 -4.96 -8.88
C ASP A 101 16.98 -3.85 -9.11
N GLY A 102 17.04 -2.75 -8.34
CA GLY A 102 16.15 -1.59 -8.46
C GLY A 102 14.70 -1.79 -7.96
N PHE A 103 14.44 -2.90 -7.27
CA PHE A 103 13.11 -3.25 -6.75
C PHE A 103 13.18 -3.81 -5.33
N ASP A 104 14.24 -3.55 -4.58
CA ASP A 104 14.39 -4.12 -3.25
C ASP A 104 13.26 -3.64 -2.34
N LEU A 105 12.75 -4.56 -1.52
CA LEU A 105 11.84 -4.21 -0.46
C LEU A 105 12.61 -3.36 0.55
N VAL A 106 12.17 -2.12 0.73
CA VAL A 106 12.82 -1.19 1.66
C VAL A 106 11.97 -1.14 2.91
N GLU A 107 12.49 -1.66 4.02
CA GLU A 107 11.88 -1.41 5.31
C GLU A 107 11.99 0.06 5.66
N PHE A 108 10.87 0.65 6.03
CA PHE A 108 10.86 2.01 6.53
C PHE A 108 11.35 2.06 7.98
N ALA A 109 11.99 3.18 8.33
CA ALA A 109 12.27 3.48 9.72
C ALA A 109 10.96 3.52 10.53
N PRO A 110 10.98 3.08 11.81
CA PRO A 110 9.83 3.18 12.70
C PRO A 110 9.27 4.60 12.73
N SER A 111 7.95 4.70 12.81
CA SER A 111 7.19 5.95 12.87
C SER A 111 6.53 6.10 14.24
N ALA A 112 6.58 7.31 14.80
CA ALA A 112 5.89 7.76 16.00
C ALA A 112 4.58 8.50 15.65
N HIS A 113 3.90 8.03 14.61
CA HIS A 113 2.60 8.55 14.20
C HIS A 113 1.55 8.49 15.32
N PRO A 114 0.53 9.36 15.28
CA PRO A 114 -0.64 9.26 16.15
C PRO A 114 -1.32 7.90 16.03
N THR A 115 -1.63 7.27 17.16
CA THR A 115 -2.29 5.97 17.23
C THR A 115 -3.73 6.10 17.75
N GLU A 116 -4.47 4.99 17.80
CA GLU A 116 -5.86 4.98 18.27
C GLU A 116 -6.00 5.64 19.66
N GLY A 117 -6.94 6.59 19.77
CA GLY A 117 -7.20 7.40 20.96
C GLY A 117 -6.33 8.65 21.09
N ASP A 118 -5.28 8.81 20.29
CA ASP A 118 -4.49 10.03 20.25
C ASP A 118 -5.23 11.16 19.51
N GLN A 119 -4.80 12.40 19.77
CA GLN A 119 -5.26 13.57 19.04
C GLN A 119 -4.51 13.68 17.71
N ALA A 120 -5.26 13.66 16.62
CA ALA A 120 -4.76 13.87 15.27
C ALA A 120 -4.23 15.31 15.12
N PRO A 121 -2.98 15.51 14.67
CA PRO A 121 -2.45 16.84 14.42
C PRO A 121 -3.32 17.60 13.42
N ASP A 122 -3.89 18.73 13.86
CA ASP A 122 -4.64 19.61 12.95
C ASP A 122 -3.69 20.32 11.98
N PHE A 123 -4.21 20.61 10.79
CA PHE A 123 -3.49 21.35 9.77
C PHE A 123 -4.46 22.04 8.82
N THR A 124 -3.97 23.06 8.13
CA THR A 124 -4.69 23.74 7.05
C THR A 124 -3.84 23.67 5.80
N ARG A 125 -4.45 23.20 4.71
CA ARG A 125 -3.87 23.14 3.37
C ARG A 125 -4.95 23.42 2.31
N PRO A 126 -4.54 23.76 1.07
CA PRO A 126 -5.45 23.79 -0.05
C PRO A 126 -6.10 22.41 -0.24
N LEU A 127 -7.39 22.31 0.04
CA LEU A 127 -8.19 21.13 -0.28
C LEU A 127 -8.69 21.28 -1.71
N VAL A 128 -8.28 20.37 -2.58
CA VAL A 128 -8.48 20.44 -4.02
C VAL A 128 -9.61 19.51 -4.42
N SER A 129 -10.60 20.06 -5.12
CA SER A 129 -11.65 19.34 -5.84
C SER A 129 -11.39 19.42 -7.34
N GLU A 130 -12.22 18.76 -8.16
CA GLU A 130 -12.14 18.90 -9.63
C GLU A 130 -12.28 20.37 -10.08
N GLU A 131 -13.18 21.13 -9.45
CA GLU A 131 -13.53 22.48 -9.90
C GLU A 131 -12.62 23.58 -9.34
N TYR A 132 -12.25 23.50 -8.07
CA TYR A 132 -11.49 24.54 -7.37
C TYR A 132 -10.71 23.97 -6.17
N TRP A 133 -9.89 24.82 -5.54
CA TRP A 133 -9.30 24.53 -4.24
C TRP A 133 -9.52 25.67 -3.26
N LYS A 134 -9.54 25.33 -1.97
CA LYS A 134 -9.67 26.29 -0.87
C LYS A 134 -8.92 25.77 0.35
N ASP A 135 -8.22 26.67 1.05
CA ASP A 135 -7.66 26.36 2.37
C ASP A 135 -8.78 25.89 3.32
N THR A 136 -8.60 24.68 3.84
CA THR A 136 -9.56 24.00 4.71
C THR A 136 -8.79 23.32 5.84
N ALA A 137 -9.19 23.52 7.10
CA ALA A 137 -8.59 22.80 8.21
C ALA A 137 -9.13 21.37 8.28
N LEU A 138 -8.34 20.42 8.81
CA LEU A 138 -8.85 19.07 9.06
C LEU A 138 -10.00 19.12 10.08
N SER A 139 -9.85 19.94 11.13
CA SER A 139 -10.91 20.20 12.12
C SER A 139 -12.21 20.71 11.48
N ASP A 140 -12.14 21.57 10.46
CA ASP A 140 -13.33 22.04 9.74
C ASP A 140 -14.05 20.91 8.99
N LEU A 141 -13.31 19.97 8.41
CA LEU A 141 -13.89 18.80 7.75
C LEU A 141 -14.57 17.87 8.76
N VAL A 142 -13.89 17.54 9.85
CA VAL A 142 -14.44 16.69 10.92
C VAL A 142 -15.68 17.32 11.54
N ALA A 143 -15.67 18.62 11.83
CA ALA A 143 -16.84 19.32 12.35
C ALA A 143 -18.05 19.33 11.38
N ARG A 144 -17.80 19.25 10.06
CA ARG A 144 -18.84 19.23 9.04
C ARG A 144 -19.38 17.83 8.77
N ASP A 145 -18.48 16.85 8.66
CA ASP A 145 -18.77 15.52 8.12
C ASP A 145 -18.77 14.41 9.19
N GLY A 146 -18.38 14.74 10.43
CA GLY A 146 -18.31 13.83 11.57
C GLY A 146 -17.07 12.93 11.56
N ARG A 147 -16.93 12.10 10.52
CA ARG A 147 -15.77 11.19 10.36
C ARG A 147 -15.06 11.42 9.05
N VAL A 148 -13.74 11.46 9.10
CA VAL A 148 -12.88 11.70 7.95
C VAL A 148 -11.81 10.63 7.87
N LEU A 149 -11.71 9.94 6.73
CA LEU A 149 -10.57 9.09 6.42
C LEU A 149 -9.50 9.91 5.72
N LEU A 150 -8.39 10.15 6.42
CA LEU A 150 -7.22 10.84 5.90
C LEU A 150 -6.27 9.82 5.25
N VAL A 151 -6.02 9.94 3.95
CA VAL A 151 -5.18 9.01 3.18
C VAL A 151 -3.89 9.72 2.76
N PHE A 152 -2.77 9.40 3.40
CA PHE A 152 -1.44 9.84 2.96
C PHE A 152 -0.96 8.96 1.82
N TYR A 153 -0.58 9.59 0.72
CA TYR A 153 -0.03 8.91 -0.43
C TYR A 153 1.10 9.76 -1.04
N PRO A 154 2.07 9.13 -1.72
CA PRO A 154 3.29 9.80 -2.16
C PRO A 154 3.02 10.90 -3.21
N LEU A 155 2.90 10.54 -4.48
CA LEU A 155 2.62 11.47 -5.57
C LEU A 155 1.49 10.96 -6.46
N ASN A 156 0.70 11.85 -7.05
CA ASN A 156 -0.51 11.51 -7.82
C ASN A 156 -0.30 10.36 -8.83
N TRP A 157 0.68 10.52 -9.72
CA TRP A 157 0.89 9.62 -10.86
C TRP A 157 1.79 8.42 -10.56
N GLY A 158 2.24 8.26 -9.31
CA GLY A 158 2.99 7.08 -8.90
C GLY A 158 2.09 5.84 -9.01
N GLY A 159 2.62 4.75 -9.58
CA GLY A 159 1.81 3.55 -9.84
C GLY A 159 1.05 3.06 -8.61
N LYS A 160 1.65 3.14 -7.43
CA LYS A 160 1.02 2.76 -6.16
C LYS A 160 -0.10 3.70 -5.73
N SER A 161 0.07 5.01 -5.90
CA SER A 161 -1.01 5.97 -5.68
C SER A 161 -2.19 5.72 -6.63
N VAL A 162 -1.92 5.43 -7.90
CA VAL A 162 -2.96 5.13 -8.89
C VAL A 162 -3.78 3.91 -8.48
N TYR A 163 -3.12 2.78 -8.17
CA TYR A 163 -3.81 1.56 -7.75
C TYR A 163 -4.59 1.76 -6.44
N TRP A 164 -4.07 2.57 -5.54
CA TRP A 164 -4.72 2.85 -4.27
C TRP A 164 -6.01 3.65 -4.46
N TRP A 165 -5.95 4.75 -5.20
CA TRP A 165 -7.13 5.57 -5.50
C TRP A 165 -8.16 4.83 -6.35
N ASP A 166 -7.72 3.93 -7.24
CA ASP A 166 -8.63 3.03 -7.95
C ASP A 166 -9.39 2.10 -7.01
N GLU A 167 -8.70 1.47 -6.07
CA GLU A 167 -9.33 0.55 -5.11
C GLU A 167 -10.29 1.29 -4.19
N ILE A 168 -9.92 2.46 -3.66
CA ILE A 168 -10.80 3.30 -2.82
C ILE A 168 -12.08 3.66 -3.58
N ARG A 169 -11.95 4.08 -4.85
CA ARG A 169 -13.09 4.41 -5.71
C ARG A 169 -13.95 3.18 -6.00
N GLU A 170 -13.36 2.03 -6.30
CA GLU A 170 -14.08 0.79 -6.59
C GLU A 170 -14.81 0.20 -5.39
N ARG A 171 -14.34 0.50 -4.17
CA ARG A 171 -15.03 0.18 -2.92
C ARG A 171 -16.10 1.19 -2.55
N GLU A 172 -16.18 2.29 -3.28
CA GLU A 172 -17.17 3.35 -3.05
C GLU A 172 -17.10 3.92 -1.61
N TRP A 173 -15.90 3.97 -1.00
CA TRP A 173 -15.72 4.45 0.38
C TRP A 173 -16.28 5.85 0.62
N GLY A 174 -16.31 6.70 -0.42
CA GLY A 174 -16.91 8.03 -0.36
C GLY A 174 -18.42 8.05 -0.06
N ASN A 175 -19.11 6.92 -0.20
CA ASN A 175 -20.54 6.80 0.13
C ASN A 175 -20.79 6.61 1.64
N GLU A 176 -19.79 6.17 2.40
CA GLU A 176 -19.93 5.88 3.84
C GLU A 176 -19.30 6.96 4.72
N LEU A 177 -18.19 7.56 4.28
CA LEU A 177 -17.49 8.59 5.01
C LEU A 177 -16.74 9.54 4.07
N THR A 178 -16.34 10.70 4.60
CA THR A 178 -15.51 11.64 3.85
C THR A 178 -14.09 11.11 3.74
N VAL A 179 -13.67 10.75 2.53
CA VAL A 179 -12.29 10.34 2.23
C VAL A 179 -11.54 11.50 1.59
N VAL A 180 -10.41 11.87 2.17
CA VAL A 180 -9.54 12.93 1.65
C VAL A 180 -8.08 12.48 1.58
N GLY A 181 -7.41 12.84 0.49
CA GLY A 181 -6.00 12.52 0.29
C GLY A 181 -5.07 13.60 0.84
N VAL A 182 -3.83 13.25 1.18
CA VAL A 182 -2.72 14.19 1.43
C VAL A 182 -1.51 13.73 0.63
N GLY A 183 -1.01 14.59 -0.26
CA GLY A 183 0.15 14.31 -1.08
C GLY A 183 0.95 15.56 -1.43
N ILE A 184 2.14 15.36 -2.02
CA ILE A 184 3.07 16.45 -2.34
C ILE A 184 2.83 17.14 -3.69
N SER A 185 1.76 16.78 -4.39
CA SER A 185 1.42 17.41 -5.66
C SER A 185 0.85 18.82 -5.46
N GLN A 186 1.03 19.69 -6.46
CA GLN A 186 0.46 21.03 -6.49
C GLN A 186 -1.04 21.00 -6.84
N PRO A 187 -1.84 22.04 -6.52
CA PRO A 187 -3.28 22.01 -6.74
C PRO A 187 -3.71 21.67 -8.18
N PHE A 188 -3.07 22.30 -9.17
CA PHE A 188 -3.35 22.01 -10.58
C PHE A 188 -3.05 20.56 -10.99
N ASP A 189 -2.07 19.92 -10.36
CA ASP A 189 -1.75 18.52 -10.63
C ASP A 189 -2.79 17.59 -9.98
N HIS A 190 -3.24 17.91 -8.75
CA HIS A 190 -4.38 17.21 -8.14
C HIS A 190 -5.65 17.32 -8.97
N GLN A 191 -6.01 18.50 -9.48
CA GLN A 191 -7.21 18.65 -10.33
C GLN A 191 -7.15 17.72 -11.54
N ARG A 192 -6.01 17.68 -12.24
CA ARG A 192 -5.81 16.78 -13.38
C ARG A 192 -5.86 15.31 -12.98
N PHE A 193 -5.36 14.97 -11.80
CA PHE A 193 -5.40 13.62 -11.28
C PHE A 193 -6.84 13.19 -10.97
N ILE A 194 -7.59 14.02 -10.24
CA ILE A 194 -9.00 13.84 -9.93
C ILE A 194 -9.81 13.65 -11.22
N GLU A 195 -9.71 14.59 -12.17
CA GLU A 195 -10.44 14.57 -13.45
C GLU A 195 -10.12 13.29 -14.25
N ARG A 196 -8.83 12.98 -14.46
CA ARG A 196 -8.45 11.85 -15.34
C ARG A 196 -8.73 10.49 -14.73
N ARG A 197 -8.77 10.39 -13.40
CA ARG A 197 -9.07 9.14 -12.70
C ARG A 197 -10.55 9.02 -12.32
N GLY A 198 -11.33 10.08 -12.50
CA GLY A 198 -12.74 10.12 -12.08
C GLY A 198 -12.88 9.92 -10.58
N LEU A 199 -12.05 10.60 -9.78
CA LEU A 199 -12.13 10.52 -8.33
C LEU A 199 -13.23 11.45 -7.82
N GLU A 200 -13.99 10.98 -6.83
CA GLU A 200 -14.97 11.78 -6.10
C GLU A 200 -14.35 12.42 -4.84
N HIS A 201 -13.10 12.06 -4.53
CA HIS A 201 -12.39 12.46 -3.31
C HIS A 201 -11.59 13.73 -3.53
N SER A 202 -11.62 14.62 -2.52
CA SER A 202 -10.78 15.82 -2.51
C SER A 202 -9.39 15.50 -1.97
N LEU A 203 -8.38 16.24 -2.46
CA LEU A 203 -6.97 15.99 -2.15
C LEU A 203 -6.34 17.26 -1.57
N TYR A 204 -5.76 17.16 -0.38
CA TYR A 204 -4.92 18.21 0.17
C TYR A 204 -3.59 18.29 -0.58
N SER A 205 -3.28 19.49 -1.05
CA SER A 205 -2.00 19.83 -1.64
C SER A 205 -1.02 20.24 -0.54
N ASP A 206 0.01 19.43 -0.31
CA ASP A 206 1.11 19.73 0.62
C ASP A 206 2.49 19.55 -0.01
N PRO A 207 2.89 20.41 -0.97
CA PRO A 207 4.14 20.21 -1.72
C PRO A 207 5.43 20.26 -0.90
N GLY A 208 5.35 20.81 0.31
CA GLY A 208 6.48 20.85 1.25
C GLY A 208 6.53 19.65 2.19
N ASN A 209 5.58 18.70 2.09
CA ASN A 209 5.48 17.50 2.91
C ASN A 209 5.34 17.76 4.44
N GLY A 210 5.01 18.99 4.83
CA GLY A 210 4.98 19.40 6.24
C GLY A 210 3.81 18.83 7.04
N VAL A 211 2.77 18.27 6.39
CA VAL A 211 1.71 17.52 7.06
C VAL A 211 2.22 16.11 7.39
N ALA A 212 2.95 15.47 6.48
CA ALA A 212 3.58 14.17 6.76
C ALA A 212 4.59 14.27 7.91
N GLU A 213 5.34 15.37 8.01
CA GLU A 213 6.21 15.65 9.16
C GLU A 213 5.44 15.69 10.48
N ARG A 214 4.24 16.30 10.51
CA ARG A 214 3.41 16.38 11.72
C ARG A 214 2.86 15.04 12.17
N TYR A 215 2.58 14.16 11.21
CA TYR A 215 2.08 12.80 11.46
C TYR A 215 3.22 11.77 11.57
N ASP A 216 4.48 12.20 11.47
CA ASP A 216 5.66 11.34 11.46
C ASP A 216 5.61 10.21 10.41
N VAL A 217 5.08 10.54 9.22
CA VAL A 217 4.93 9.61 8.08
C VAL A 217 5.77 10.06 6.87
N VAL A 218 6.96 10.61 7.12
CA VAL A 218 7.88 11.05 6.07
C VAL A 218 8.62 9.84 5.46
N HIS A 219 8.82 9.88 4.15
CA HIS A 219 9.69 8.98 3.39
C HIS A 219 10.69 9.80 2.56
N ASP A 220 11.98 9.67 2.86
CA ASP A 220 13.05 10.18 2.01
C ASP A 220 13.28 9.25 0.82
N LEU A 221 13.35 9.83 -0.38
CA LEU A 221 13.50 9.06 -1.61
C LEU A 221 14.97 8.78 -1.93
N ASP A 222 15.32 7.49 -2.05
CA ASP A 222 16.68 7.06 -2.36
C ASP A 222 17.20 7.69 -3.66
N GLY A 223 18.39 8.28 -3.57
CA GLY A 223 19.01 8.98 -4.70
C GLY A 223 18.41 10.34 -5.03
N MET A 224 17.46 10.86 -4.23
CA MET A 224 16.78 12.14 -4.44
C MET A 224 16.99 13.08 -3.25
N THR A 225 18.24 13.52 -3.04
CA THR A 225 18.62 14.40 -1.93
C THR A 225 17.68 15.60 -1.76
N GLY A 226 17.08 15.73 -0.58
CA GLY A 226 16.19 16.84 -0.23
C GLY A 226 14.78 16.71 -0.80
N VAL A 227 14.43 15.56 -1.39
CA VAL A 227 13.07 15.24 -1.80
C VAL A 227 12.54 14.16 -0.86
N SER A 228 11.42 14.48 -0.22
CA SER A 228 10.66 13.54 0.58
C SER A 228 9.19 13.59 0.18
N GLU A 229 8.49 12.50 0.45
CA GLU A 229 7.06 12.35 0.23
C GLU A 229 6.41 11.66 1.44
N PRO A 230 5.08 11.69 1.58
CA PRO A 230 4.42 10.91 2.60
C PRO A 230 4.60 9.43 2.26
N ARG A 231 5.01 8.64 3.24
CA ARG A 231 4.79 7.21 3.12
C ARG A 231 3.29 6.94 3.15
N PRO A 232 2.85 5.89 2.44
CA PRO A 232 1.50 5.37 2.51
C PRO A 232 1.00 5.20 3.95
N ALA A 233 -0.06 5.89 4.31
CA ALA A 233 -0.74 5.76 5.60
C ALA A 233 -2.22 6.13 5.52
N THR A 234 -3.03 5.65 6.45
CA THR A 234 -4.41 6.06 6.64
C THR A 234 -4.70 6.34 8.11
N PHE A 235 -5.44 7.42 8.38
CA PHE A 235 -5.93 7.74 9.71
C PHE A 235 -7.44 7.98 9.62
N LEU A 236 -8.22 7.17 10.33
CA LEU A 236 -9.64 7.41 10.50
C LEU A 236 -9.81 8.37 11.67
N ILE A 237 -10.31 9.57 11.38
CA ILE A 237 -10.45 10.65 12.35
C ILE A 237 -11.92 10.79 12.73
N GLY A 238 -12.21 10.59 14.01
CA GLY A 238 -13.51 10.78 14.61
C GLY A 238 -13.68 12.18 15.23
N ASP A 239 -14.65 12.29 16.13
CA ASP A 239 -15.00 13.53 16.82
C ASP A 239 -13.80 14.13 17.58
N GLU A 240 -13.78 15.46 17.68
CA GLU A 240 -12.74 16.22 18.39
C GLU A 240 -11.32 15.89 17.92
N LEU A 241 -11.14 15.53 16.64
CA LEU A 241 -9.86 15.10 16.06
C LEU A 241 -9.24 13.88 16.75
N THR A 242 -10.05 12.96 17.27
CA THR A 242 -9.53 11.70 17.83
C THR A 242 -9.22 10.73 16.69
N VAL A 243 -8.09 10.03 16.77
CA VAL A 243 -7.76 8.94 15.84
C VAL A 243 -8.54 7.68 16.27
N ASP A 244 -9.50 7.25 15.46
CA ASP A 244 -10.27 6.01 15.67
C ASP A 244 -9.48 4.79 15.19
N HIS A 245 -8.65 4.95 14.16
CA HIS A 245 -7.82 3.88 13.60
C HIS A 245 -6.65 4.47 12.81
N ALA A 246 -5.49 3.81 12.85
CA ALA A 246 -4.31 4.20 12.09
C ALA A 246 -3.67 2.98 11.42
N TRP A 247 -3.30 3.11 10.15
CA TRP A 247 -2.40 2.19 9.47
C TRP A 247 -1.29 3.00 8.81
N VAL A 248 -0.05 2.58 9.00
CA VAL A 248 1.14 3.21 8.42
C VAL A 248 2.01 2.14 7.78
N ALA A 249 2.42 2.34 6.54
CA ALA A 249 3.30 1.42 5.86
C ALA A 249 4.66 1.32 6.59
N ASP A 250 5.10 0.09 6.76
CA ASP A 250 6.39 -0.32 7.31
C ASP A 250 7.39 -0.76 6.22
N GLU A 251 6.91 -0.98 5.00
CA GLU A 251 7.74 -1.33 3.84
C GLU A 251 7.38 -0.53 2.57
N TRP A 252 8.39 -0.34 1.71
CA TRP A 252 8.22 0.11 0.34
C TRP A 252 8.54 -1.00 -0.67
N PRO A 253 7.70 -1.17 -1.69
CA PRO A 253 6.40 -0.50 -1.84
C PRO A 253 5.39 -0.94 -0.73
N PRO A 254 4.24 -0.28 -0.53
CA PRO A 254 3.25 -0.65 0.49
C PRO A 254 2.23 -1.74 0.07
N SER A 255 1.74 -2.50 1.06
CA SER A 255 0.57 -3.39 0.93
C SER A 255 -0.57 -2.93 1.86
N PRO A 256 -1.41 -1.95 1.45
CA PRO A 256 -2.49 -1.45 2.33
C PRO A 256 -3.50 -2.55 2.68
N PRO A 257 -3.86 -2.72 3.97
CA PRO A 257 -4.83 -3.71 4.42
C PRO A 257 -6.26 -3.17 4.22
N TYR A 258 -6.69 -3.03 2.96
CA TYR A 258 -7.97 -2.38 2.61
C TYR A 258 -9.18 -2.95 3.36
N ASP A 259 -9.25 -4.27 3.51
CA ASP A 259 -10.37 -4.94 4.18
C ASP A 259 -10.40 -4.64 5.69
N GLU A 260 -9.23 -4.49 6.32
CA GLU A 260 -9.11 -4.10 7.74
C GLU A 260 -9.47 -2.63 7.93
N ILE A 261 -8.93 -1.76 7.08
CA ILE A 261 -9.23 -0.33 7.08
C ILE A 261 -10.75 -0.13 6.99
N GLU A 262 -11.42 -0.79 6.04
CA GLU A 262 -12.87 -0.73 5.85
C GLU A 262 -13.68 -1.22 7.05
N ALA A 263 -13.27 -2.31 7.69
CA ALA A 263 -13.97 -2.87 8.85
C ALA A 263 -14.09 -1.87 10.02
N ASN A 264 -13.13 -0.95 10.18
CA ASN A 264 -13.09 0.01 11.29
C ASN A 264 -14.24 1.03 11.30
N TRP A 265 -14.93 1.25 10.18
CA TRP A 265 -16.13 2.09 10.14
C TRP A 265 -17.41 1.34 9.80
N THR A 266 -17.34 0.17 9.16
CA THR A 266 -18.52 -0.67 8.92
C THR A 266 -19.01 -1.36 10.20
N GLU A 267 -18.13 -1.76 11.11
CA GLU A 267 -18.51 -2.46 12.35
C GLU A 267 -19.03 -1.52 13.47
N GLN A 268 -18.93 -0.20 13.26
CA GLN A 268 -19.40 0.81 14.22
C GLN A 268 -20.73 1.49 13.82
N ALA A 269 -21.39 1.01 12.76
CA ALA A 269 -22.69 1.49 12.26
C ALA A 269 -23.84 0.54 12.63
#